data_AF-A0A937LNG8-F1
#
_entry.id   AF-A0A937LNG8-F1
#
_cell.length_a   1.000
_cell.length_b   1.000
_cell.length_c   1.000
_cell.angle_alpha   90.00
_cell.angle_beta   90.00
_cell.angle_gamma   90.00
#
_symmetry.space_group_name_H-M   'P 1'
#
loop_
_entity.id
_entity.type
_entity.pdbx_description
1 polymer ?
#
loop_
_entity_poly.entity_id
_entity_poly.type
_entity_poly.pdbx_seq_one_letter_code
_entity_poly.pdbx_strand_id
1 'polypeptide(L)'
;MKIEAVVFDIGNVLIEWHPERYFDRTIGKDKRLRLFAEVDLHAMNDRIDLGEGFRDVIYAEAESNPEWRAEIRDWHDNWIQLATPPILHSVRLLRALRSAGVTVFSLTNFGLESFAYAQSQYDFLKEFDHDYVSGQMQVVK
;
A
#
# COMPACT_ATOMS: atom_id res chain seq x y z
N MET A 1 -18.53 -0.75 29.19
CA MET A 1 -17.43 -1.50 28.55
C MET A 1 -16.37 -0.49 28.15
N LYS A 2 -15.11 -0.67 28.56
CA LYS A 2 -13.99 0.19 28.15
C LYS A 2 -13.34 -0.46 26.93
N ILE A 3 -13.08 0.30 25.87
CA ILE A 3 -12.29 -0.19 24.74
C ILE A 3 -10.82 -0.23 25.17
N GLU A 4 -10.18 -1.38 25.02
CA GLU A 4 -8.80 -1.63 25.44
C GLU A 4 -7.81 -1.58 24.28
N ALA A 5 -8.26 -1.90 23.07
CA ALA A 5 -7.45 -1.86 21.87
C ALA A 5 -8.24 -1.43 20.63
N VAL A 6 -7.53 -0.87 19.65
CA VAL A 6 -8.06 -0.52 18.33
C VAL A 6 -7.13 -1.06 17.26
N VAL A 7 -7.70 -1.72 16.26
CA VAL A 7 -6.97 -2.22 15.09
C VAL A 7 -7.21 -1.27 13.93
N PHE A 8 -6.12 -0.82 13.30
CA PHE A 8 -6.14 0.02 12.11
C PHE A 8 -5.78 -0.80 10.88
N ASP A 9 -6.59 -0.68 9.83
CA ASP A 9 -6.07 -0.90 8.48
C ASP A 9 -5.20 0.30 8.06
N ILE A 10 -4.41 0.14 7.00
CA ILE A 10 -3.58 1.23 6.46
C ILE A 10 -4.17 1.79 5.18
N GLY A 11 -4.41 0.93 4.18
CA GLY A 11 -4.95 1.33 2.89
C GLY A 11 -6.35 1.92 3.02
N ASN A 12 -6.54 3.14 2.52
CA ASN A 12 -7.79 3.92 2.61
C ASN A 12 -8.29 4.21 4.04
N VAL A 13 -7.44 3.98 5.06
CA VAL A 13 -7.71 4.35 6.46
C VAL A 13 -6.69 5.36 6.96
N LEU A 14 -5.39 5.08 6.82
CA LEU A 14 -4.31 5.99 7.20
C LEU A 14 -3.60 6.62 6.00
N ILE A 15 -3.59 5.94 4.86
CA ILE A 15 -2.99 6.40 3.60
C ILE A 15 -3.97 6.08 2.47
N GLU A 16 -4.23 7.03 1.57
CA GLU A 16 -5.04 6.75 0.39
C GLU A 16 -4.35 5.72 -0.52
N TRP A 17 -5.14 4.77 -1.02
CA TRP A 17 -4.69 3.77 -1.98
C TRP A 17 -5.63 3.78 -3.19
N HIS A 18 -5.27 4.58 -4.18
CA HIS A 18 -5.98 4.73 -5.45
C HIS A 18 -4.98 4.85 -6.62
N PRO A 19 -4.30 3.76 -7.01
CA PRO A 19 -3.31 3.75 -8.09
C PRO A 19 -3.83 4.34 -9.41
N GLU A 20 -5.13 4.18 -9.71
CA GLU A 20 -5.77 4.71 -10.91
C GLU A 20 -5.64 6.23 -11.00
N ARG A 21 -5.69 6.96 -9.87
CA ARG A 21 -5.50 8.41 -9.85
C ARG A 21 -4.07 8.82 -10.20
N TYR A 22 -3.09 7.95 -9.94
CA TYR A 22 -1.70 8.16 -10.37
C TYR A 22 -1.57 7.98 -11.87
N PHE A 23 -2.09 6.89 -12.41
CA PHE A 23 -2.02 6.67 -13.86
C PHE A 23 -2.89 7.65 -14.66
N ASP A 24 -4.04 8.09 -14.13
CA ASP A 24 -4.85 9.15 -14.76
C ASP A 24 -4.06 10.44 -14.95
N ARG A 25 -3.20 10.82 -13.98
CA ARG A 25 -2.39 12.04 -14.06
C ARG A 25 -1.10 11.87 -14.87
N THR A 26 -0.51 10.68 -14.94
CA THR A 26 0.78 10.46 -15.62
C THR A 26 0.62 10.06 -17.09
N ILE A 27 -0.34 9.18 -17.40
CA ILE A 27 -0.52 8.62 -18.75
C ILE A 27 -1.87 8.98 -19.37
N GLY A 28 -2.76 9.62 -18.60
CA GLY A 28 -4.10 10.01 -19.05
C GLY A 28 -5.11 8.87 -18.92
N LYS A 29 -6.38 9.25 -18.74
CA LYS A 29 -7.49 8.33 -18.44
C LYS A 29 -7.67 7.21 -19.46
N ASP A 30 -7.64 7.53 -20.75
CA ASP A 30 -7.88 6.54 -21.81
C ASP A 30 -6.79 5.47 -21.84
N LYS A 31 -5.52 5.87 -21.68
CA LYS A 31 -4.40 4.94 -21.63
C LYS A 31 -4.39 4.13 -20.33
N ARG A 32 -4.70 4.77 -19.20
CA ARG A 32 -4.89 4.07 -17.91
C ARG A 32 -5.99 3.01 -17.99
N LEU A 33 -7.14 3.34 -18.59
CA LEU A 33 -8.25 2.38 -18.75
C LEU A 33 -7.83 1.16 -19.57
N ARG A 34 -7.07 1.36 -20.65
CA ARG A 34 -6.50 0.26 -21.43
C ARG A 34 -5.53 -0.57 -20.62
N LEU A 35 -4.55 0.05 -19.95
CA LEU A 35 -3.57 -0.63 -19.12
C LEU A 35 -4.23 -1.55 -18.09
N PHE A 36 -5.18 -1.03 -17.31
CA PHE A 36 -5.86 -1.79 -16.25
C PHE A 36 -6.86 -2.83 -16.79
N ALA A 37 -7.24 -2.76 -18.07
CA ALA A 37 -8.06 -3.77 -18.73
C ALA A 37 -7.23 -4.88 -19.38
N GLU A 38 -6.00 -4.56 -19.81
CA GLU A 38 -5.09 -5.48 -20.49
C GLU A 38 -4.14 -6.18 -19.51
N VAL A 39 -3.83 -5.57 -18.36
CA VAL A 39 -2.93 -6.10 -17.33
C VAL A 39 -3.59 -5.98 -15.95
N ASP A 40 -3.65 -7.10 -15.22
CA ASP A 40 -4.20 -7.13 -13.86
C ASP A 40 -3.17 -6.67 -12.82
N LEU A 41 -2.95 -5.36 -12.77
CA LEU A 41 -2.01 -4.72 -11.83
C LEU A 41 -2.41 -4.93 -10.37
N HIS A 42 -3.70 -5.14 -10.09
CA HIS A 42 -4.16 -5.44 -8.73
C HIS A 42 -3.80 -6.86 -8.33
N ALA A 43 -4.02 -7.86 -9.19
CA ALA A 43 -3.54 -9.22 -8.94
C ALA A 43 -2.01 -9.32 -8.83
N MET A 44 -1.27 -8.50 -9.59
CA MET A 44 0.17 -8.34 -9.43
C MET A 44 0.51 -7.80 -8.02
N ASN A 45 -0.22 -6.80 -7.54
CA ASN A 45 -0.02 -6.25 -6.19
C ASN A 45 -0.41 -7.25 -5.09
N ASP A 46 -1.44 -8.06 -5.29
CA ASP A 46 -1.87 -9.08 -4.31
C ASP A 46 -0.76 -10.11 -4.02
N ARG A 47 0.05 -10.47 -5.03
CA ARG A 47 1.22 -11.33 -4.86
C ARG A 47 2.28 -10.70 -3.98
N ILE A 48 2.50 -9.39 -4.15
CA ILE A 48 3.42 -8.61 -3.31
C ILE A 48 2.88 -8.56 -1.87
N ASP A 49 1.58 -8.34 -1.70
CA ASP A 49 0.93 -8.34 -0.39
C ASP A 49 0.98 -9.73 0.27
N LEU A 50 1.07 -10.82 -0.48
CA LEU A 50 1.34 -12.17 0.04
C LEU A 50 2.81 -12.41 0.42
N GLY A 51 3.70 -11.45 0.19
CA GLY A 51 5.10 -11.50 0.59
C GLY A 51 6.07 -11.89 -0.53
N GLU A 52 5.63 -11.92 -1.79
CA GLU A 52 6.56 -12.04 -2.91
C GLU A 52 7.41 -10.76 -3.07
N GLY A 53 8.58 -10.89 -3.72
CA GLY A 53 9.55 -9.81 -3.88
C GLY A 53 8.98 -8.63 -4.67
N PHE A 54 9.05 -7.43 -4.10
CA PHE A 54 8.34 -6.26 -4.63
C PHE A 54 8.84 -5.87 -6.03
N ARG A 55 10.15 -5.68 -6.18
CA ARG A 55 10.77 -5.38 -7.47
C ARG A 55 10.66 -6.55 -8.44
N ASP A 56 10.88 -7.77 -7.95
CA ASP A 56 10.97 -8.97 -8.79
C ASP A 56 9.64 -9.29 -9.46
N VAL A 57 8.53 -9.23 -8.71
CA VAL A 57 7.18 -9.43 -9.25
C VAL A 57 6.85 -8.39 -10.33
N ILE A 58 7.07 -7.11 -10.03
CA ILE A 58 6.72 -6.01 -10.94
C ILE A 58 7.55 -6.07 -12.22
N TYR A 59 8.85 -6.29 -12.11
CA TYR A 59 9.73 -6.34 -13.28
C TYR A 59 9.48 -7.59 -14.12
N ALA A 60 9.14 -8.73 -13.50
CA ALA A 60 8.71 -9.91 -14.25
C ALA A 60 7.41 -9.65 -15.03
N GLU A 61 6.40 -9.04 -14.40
CA GLU A 61 5.14 -8.66 -15.06
C GLU A 61 5.40 -7.69 -16.22
N ALA A 62 6.31 -6.73 -16.04
CA ALA A 62 6.70 -5.79 -17.08
C ALA A 62 7.38 -6.47 -18.29
N GLU A 63 8.17 -7.53 -18.08
CA GLU A 63 8.76 -8.29 -19.18
C GLU A 63 7.77 -9.20 -19.89
N SER A 64 6.76 -9.72 -19.17
CA SER A 64 5.64 -10.46 -19.75
C SER A 64 4.70 -9.57 -20.57
N ASN A 65 4.70 -8.25 -20.33
CA ASN A 65 3.84 -7.28 -21.03
C ASN A 65 4.67 -6.16 -21.70
N PRO A 66 5.40 -6.42 -22.80
CA PRO A 66 6.31 -5.44 -23.40
C PRO A 66 5.67 -4.11 -23.85
N GLU A 67 4.39 -4.11 -24.22
CA GLU A 67 3.63 -2.89 -24.59
C GLU A 67 3.47 -1.94 -23.39
N TRP A 68 3.31 -2.49 -22.19
CA TRP A 68 3.04 -1.78 -20.94
C TRP A 68 4.26 -1.74 -20.00
N ARG A 69 5.43 -2.18 -20.49
CA ARG A 69 6.64 -2.35 -19.66
C ARG A 69 6.99 -1.11 -18.85
N ALA A 70 6.91 0.06 -19.46
CA ALA A 70 7.28 1.31 -18.79
C ALA A 70 6.31 1.64 -17.65
N GLU A 71 5.00 1.53 -17.91
CA GLU A 71 3.94 1.82 -16.96
C GLU A 71 3.89 0.81 -15.81
N ILE A 72 4.18 -0.46 -16.07
CA ILE A 72 4.26 -1.48 -15.01
C ILE A 72 5.45 -1.19 -14.09
N ARG A 73 6.63 -0.89 -14.65
CA ARG A 73 7.81 -0.51 -13.83
C ARG A 73 7.58 0.77 -13.04
N ASP A 74 6.81 1.70 -13.59
CA ASP A 74 6.41 2.94 -12.93
C ASP A 74 5.69 2.68 -11.59
N TRP A 75 4.94 1.58 -11.48
CA TRP A 75 4.32 1.14 -10.23
C TRP A 75 5.34 0.93 -9.10
N HIS A 76 6.50 0.35 -9.42
CA HIS A 76 7.60 0.17 -8.46
C HIS A 76 8.37 1.48 -8.26
N ASP A 77 8.82 2.08 -9.36
CA ASP A 77 9.79 3.18 -9.34
C ASP A 77 9.18 4.46 -8.74
N ASN A 78 7.86 4.62 -8.81
CA ASN A 78 7.12 5.75 -8.23
C ASN A 78 6.08 5.31 -7.18
N TRP A 79 6.24 4.13 -6.58
CA TRP A 79 5.27 3.52 -5.67
C TRP A 79 4.67 4.45 -4.61
N ILE A 80 5.48 5.33 -4.01
CA ILE A 80 4.99 6.25 -2.96
C ILE A 80 3.94 7.25 -3.48
N GLN A 81 3.96 7.54 -4.78
CA GLN A 81 2.95 8.38 -5.44
C GLN A 81 1.61 7.64 -5.63
N LEU A 82 1.59 6.31 -5.52
CA LEU A 82 0.38 5.49 -5.52
C LEU A 82 -0.21 5.41 -4.11
N ALA A 83 0.64 5.34 -3.08
CA ALA A 83 0.29 5.33 -1.67
C ALA A 83 0.34 6.75 -1.05
N THR A 84 -0.54 7.65 -1.50
CA THR A 84 -0.57 9.06 -1.09
C THR A 84 -1.94 9.69 -1.38
N PRO A 85 -2.38 10.74 -0.65
CA PRO A 85 -1.78 11.33 0.55
C PRO A 85 -2.09 10.54 1.85
N PRO A 86 -1.42 10.87 2.96
CA PRO A 86 -1.85 10.42 4.28
C PRO A 86 -3.21 11.02 4.65
N ILE A 87 -4.06 10.22 5.27
CA ILE A 87 -5.37 10.64 5.80
C ILE A 87 -5.13 11.24 7.18
N LEU A 88 -4.78 12.53 7.21
CA LEU A 88 -4.34 13.23 8.43
C LEU A 88 -5.36 13.16 9.57
N HIS A 89 -6.66 13.06 9.27
CA HIS A 89 -7.68 12.90 10.30
C HIS A 89 -7.51 11.58 11.07
N SER A 90 -7.32 10.47 10.35
CA SER A 90 -7.10 9.16 10.94
C SER A 90 -5.77 9.07 11.68
N VAL A 91 -4.71 9.69 11.16
CA VAL A 91 -3.41 9.77 11.85
C VAL A 91 -3.53 10.53 13.17
N ARG A 92 -4.31 11.62 13.22
CA ARG A 92 -4.60 12.31 14.48
C ARG A 92 -5.36 11.42 15.47
N LEU A 93 -6.30 10.61 14.99
CA LEU A 93 -7.04 9.67 15.85
C LEU A 93 -6.14 8.57 16.42
N LEU A 94 -5.27 7.98 15.60
CA LEU A 94 -4.24 7.02 16.04
C LEU A 94 -3.43 7.59 17.21
N ARG A 95 -2.86 8.78 17.03
CA ARG A 95 -2.06 9.47 18.06
C ARG A 95 -2.86 9.80 19.31
N ALA A 96 -4.13 10.19 19.16
CA ALA A 96 -5.01 10.50 20.29
C ALA A 96 -5.33 9.24 21.13
N LEU A 97 -5.60 8.10 20.49
CA LEU A 97 -5.84 6.82 21.16
C LEU A 97 -4.61 6.36 21.95
N ARG A 98 -3.43 6.42 21.33
CA ARG A 98 -2.16 6.14 22.01
C ARG A 98 -1.95 7.04 23.22
N SER A 99 -2.18 8.35 23.07
CA SER A 99 -2.06 9.31 24.17
C SER A 99 -3.04 9.04 25.31
N ALA A 100 -4.18 8.41 25.02
CA ALA A 100 -5.17 7.99 26.01
C ALA A 100 -4.86 6.63 26.64
N GLY A 101 -3.74 5.99 26.29
CA GLY A 101 -3.35 4.67 26.78
C GLY A 101 -4.15 3.51 26.19
N VAL A 102 -4.77 3.69 25.02
CA VAL A 102 -5.40 2.61 24.26
C VAL A 102 -4.34 1.96 23.38
N THR A 103 -4.24 0.63 23.42
CA THR A 103 -3.32 -0.12 22.56
C THR A 103 -3.77 -0.01 21.10
N VAL A 104 -2.84 0.22 20.20
CA VAL A 104 -3.12 0.33 18.76
C VAL A 104 -2.31 -0.68 17.96
N PHE A 105 -3.00 -1.40 17.10
CA PHE A 105 -2.43 -2.41 16.21
C PHE A 105 -2.61 -2.00 14.75
N SER A 106 -1.71 -2.41 13.87
CA SER A 106 -1.98 -2.43 12.43
C SER A 106 -2.36 -3.84 11.96
N LEU A 107 -3.34 -3.94 11.06
CA LEU A 107 -3.68 -5.18 10.35
C LEU A 107 -3.93 -4.84 8.88
N THR A 108 -2.93 -5.08 8.04
CA THR A 108 -2.92 -4.58 6.66
C THR A 108 -2.49 -5.66 5.66
N ASN A 109 -3.11 -5.63 4.49
CA ASN A 109 -2.50 -6.22 3.31
C ASN A 109 -1.45 -5.24 2.80
N PHE A 110 -0.19 -5.64 2.82
CA PHE A 110 0.94 -4.81 2.42
C PHE A 110 2.17 -5.67 2.15
N GLY A 111 2.87 -5.40 1.05
CA GLY A 111 4.16 -6.02 0.76
C GLY A 111 5.25 -5.71 1.78
N LEU A 112 6.17 -6.65 1.97
CA LEU A 112 7.29 -6.53 2.92
C LEU A 112 8.18 -5.32 2.62
N GLU A 113 8.68 -5.23 1.38
CA GLU A 113 9.62 -4.19 0.96
C GLU A 113 8.93 -2.83 0.81
N SER A 114 7.72 -2.82 0.24
CA SER A 114 6.93 -1.59 0.08
C SER A 114 6.49 -1.02 1.43
N PHE A 115 6.17 -1.86 2.43
CA PHE A 115 5.88 -1.40 3.79
C PHE A 115 7.12 -0.79 4.46
N ALA A 116 8.27 -1.44 4.36
CA ALA A 116 9.53 -0.90 4.88
C ALA A 116 9.87 0.45 4.23
N TYR A 117 9.64 0.58 2.92
CA TYR A 117 9.80 1.84 2.22
C TYR A 117 8.78 2.90 2.69
N ALA A 118 7.50 2.54 2.85
CA ALA A 118 6.48 3.43 3.38
C ALA A 118 6.84 3.97 4.78
N GLN A 119 7.37 3.13 5.66
CA GLN A 119 7.85 3.51 6.99
C GLN A 119 9.02 4.50 6.96
N SER A 120 9.77 4.59 5.86
CA SER A 120 10.79 5.64 5.67
C SER A 120 10.19 7.00 5.30
N GLN A 121 8.97 7.02 4.76
CA GLN A 121 8.28 8.22 4.26
C GLN A 121 7.21 8.74 5.24
N TYR A 122 6.57 7.83 5.98
CA TYR A 122 5.47 8.11 6.89
C TYR A 122 5.83 7.64 8.31
N ASP A 123 6.15 8.60 9.18
CA ASP A 123 6.58 8.36 10.57
C ASP A 123 5.55 7.57 11.41
N PHE A 124 4.26 7.87 11.22
CA PHE A 124 3.17 7.22 11.95
C PHE A 124 3.04 5.72 11.67
N LEU A 125 3.67 5.20 10.61
CA LEU A 125 3.71 3.74 10.37
C LEU A 125 4.65 3.00 11.34
N LYS A 126 5.43 3.72 12.15
CA LYS A 126 6.27 3.17 13.23
C LYS A 126 5.65 3.37 14.61
N GLU A 127 4.41 3.83 14.66
CA GLU A 127 3.73 4.22 15.90
C GLU A 127 2.82 3.13 16.47
N PHE A 128 2.66 1.98 15.81
CA PHE A 128 1.85 0.90 16.35
C PHE A 128 2.54 0.18 17.51
N ASP A 129 1.76 -0.36 18.44
CA ASP A 129 2.28 -1.21 19.51
C ASP A 129 2.65 -2.60 18.96
N HIS A 130 1.95 -3.06 17.92
CA HIS A 130 2.32 -4.22 17.13
C HIS A 130 1.76 -4.13 15.71
N ASP A 131 2.51 -4.67 14.75
CA ASP A 131 2.16 -4.69 13.34
C ASP A 131 1.81 -6.11 12.87
N TYR A 132 0.68 -6.27 12.19
CA TYR A 132 0.29 -7.49 11.48
C TYR A 132 0.22 -7.19 9.97
N VAL A 133 1.33 -7.41 9.29
CA VAL A 133 1.51 -7.11 7.86
C VAL A 133 1.51 -8.39 7.04
N SER A 134 0.60 -8.51 6.08
CA SER A 134 0.42 -9.72 5.28
C SER A 134 1.71 -10.20 4.61
N GLY A 135 2.52 -9.30 4.05
CA GLY A 135 3.76 -9.66 3.39
C GLY A 135 4.84 -10.20 4.33
N GLN A 136 4.80 -9.83 5.61
CA GLN A 136 5.66 -10.39 6.66
C GLN A 136 5.14 -11.75 7.13
N MET A 137 3.82 -11.91 7.19
CA MET A 137 3.14 -13.11 7.72
C MET A 137 2.87 -14.18 6.66
N GLN A 138 2.99 -13.84 5.38
CA GLN A 138 2.60 -14.64 4.21
C GLN A 138 1.13 -15.11 4.25
N VAL A 139 0.25 -14.27 4.78
CA VAL A 139 -1.20 -14.52 4.88
C VAL A 139 -1.95 -13.20 4.67
N VAL A 140 -2.96 -13.24 3.80
CA VAL A 140 -3.86 -12.11 3.51
C VAL A 140 -5.15 -12.25 4.34
N LYS A 141 -5.71 -11.13 4.80
CA LYS A 141 -6.91 -11.07 5.65
C LYS A 141 -8.22 -11.43 4.95
#